data_AF-A0A1M3N5B6-F1
#
_entry.id   AF-A0A1M3N5B6-F1
#
_cell.length_a   1.000
_cell.length_b   1.000
_cell.length_c   1.000
_cell.angle_alpha   90.00
_cell.angle_beta   90.00
_cell.angle_gamma   90.00
#
_symmetry.space_group_name_H-M   'P 1'
#
loop_
_entity.id
_entity.type
_entity.pdbx_description
1 polymer ?
#
loop_
_entity_poly.entity_id
_entity_poly.type
_entity_poly.pdbx_seq_one_letter_code
_entity_poly.pdbx_strand_id
1 'polypeptide(L)'
;MVSRDVLRGASAGLLVTVLLACSGGTSPGSTGNARSGSSTDASLHACSPLEGATQPIALEVVVGAGRHADGTLYVLDKAGSNHRVFVSEGGGLQRKKVAGSGEGEGSITVEVLETVPPFSLKVESTNGVPKRMGVFRGELNDKTFEIGGRGDVLELVDASAYASLPLRNIPGAAHVEYDASRSNGDRIVVTRPDTDWTYEDVRVFYGARARMVERPVVDVSRGSSTYITFMVDGVEHKATFQSSMSSSTNATLTADGEEEGLLVNYDDRGVGLSYFCL
;
A
#
# COMPACT_ATOMS: atom_id res chain seq x y z
N MET A 1 55.63 10.46 10.07
CA MET A 1 55.45 11.78 10.71
C MET A 1 54.00 11.87 11.15
N VAL A 2 53.72 11.60 12.44
CA VAL A 2 53.31 12.59 13.47
C VAL A 2 51.97 13.25 13.10
N SER A 3 50.90 13.30 13.91
CA SER A 3 50.53 12.76 15.22
C SER A 3 49.04 13.12 15.43
N ARG A 4 48.39 12.30 16.25
CA ARG A 4 47.14 12.42 17.04
C ARG A 4 46.53 13.83 17.27
N ASP A 5 45.20 13.92 17.32
CA ASP A 5 44.36 14.06 18.55
C ASP A 5 42.87 14.25 18.18
N VAL A 6 41.94 13.37 18.61
CA VAL A 6 41.15 13.38 19.87
C VAL A 6 40.19 14.56 19.99
N LEU A 7 38.88 14.28 20.00
CA LEU A 7 37.93 14.84 20.97
C LEU A 7 36.68 13.96 21.08
N ARG A 8 36.54 13.35 22.27
CA ARG A 8 35.36 12.68 22.80
C ARG A 8 34.37 13.74 23.30
N GLY A 9 33.07 13.56 23.04
CA GLY A 9 31.99 14.30 23.69
C GLY A 9 31.10 13.34 24.50
N ALA A 10 30.95 13.64 25.79
CA ALA A 10 30.14 12.94 26.81
C ALA A 10 28.65 12.89 26.43
N SER A 11 27.86 11.83 26.68
CA SER A 11 27.41 11.22 27.95
C SER A 11 26.68 12.18 28.91
N ALA A 12 25.35 12.21 28.79
CA ALA A 12 24.35 12.44 29.84
C ALA A 12 23.16 11.52 29.45
N GLY A 13 22.62 10.60 30.25
CA GLY A 13 22.43 10.56 31.69
C GLY A 13 20.92 10.70 31.97
N LEU A 14 20.39 9.90 32.91
CA LEU A 14 19.02 9.95 33.50
C LEU A 14 17.89 9.21 32.74
N LEU A 15 16.95 8.47 33.34
CA LEU A 15 16.75 7.94 34.69
C LEU A 15 15.87 6.68 34.51
N VAL A 16 16.23 5.54 35.08
CA VAL A 16 15.38 4.34 35.12
C VAL A 16 14.65 4.33 36.46
N THR A 17 13.32 4.38 36.43
CA THR A 17 12.48 4.17 37.61
C THR A 17 11.95 2.74 37.59
N VAL A 18 12.56 1.87 38.39
CA VAL A 18 12.04 0.52 38.66
C VAL A 18 11.10 0.62 39.86
N LEU A 19 9.81 0.39 39.64
CA LEU A 19 8.86 0.13 40.73
C LEU A 19 8.93 -1.35 41.09
N LEU A 20 9.58 -1.63 42.21
CA LEU A 20 9.55 -2.91 42.91
C LEU A 20 8.27 -2.96 43.75
N ALA A 21 7.37 -3.90 43.47
CA ALA A 21 6.28 -4.27 44.37
C ALA A 21 6.44 -5.74 44.77
N CYS A 22 6.72 -5.96 46.05
CA CYS A 22 6.84 -7.28 46.67
C CYS A 22 5.55 -7.68 47.37
N SER A 23 5.35 -9.01 47.42
CA SER A 23 4.54 -9.79 48.38
C SER A 23 3.02 -9.63 48.30
N GLY A 24 2.20 -10.66 48.46
CA GLY A 24 2.41 -12.06 48.84
C GLY A 24 1.05 -12.61 49.29
N GLY A 25 0.67 -13.80 48.83
CA GLY A 25 -0.63 -14.37 49.15
C GLY A 25 -0.79 -15.78 48.59
N THR A 26 -0.25 -16.76 49.32
CA THR A 26 -0.44 -18.19 49.04
C THR A 26 -1.81 -18.62 49.56
N SER A 27 -2.70 -19.06 48.69
CA SER A 27 -3.89 -19.85 49.05
C SER A 27 -3.87 -21.17 48.28
N PRO A 28 -3.80 -22.33 48.96
CA PRO A 28 -3.93 -23.63 48.32
C PRO A 28 -5.40 -24.00 48.28
N GLY A 29 -5.98 -24.11 47.08
CA GLY A 29 -7.35 -24.57 46.95
C GLY A 29 -7.85 -24.68 45.52
N SER A 30 -8.15 -25.91 45.12
CA SER A 30 -9.07 -26.29 44.03
C SER A 30 -8.47 -26.48 42.63
N THR A 31 -8.14 -27.75 42.36
CA THR A 31 -8.09 -28.38 41.05
C THR A 31 -9.41 -28.20 40.29
N GLY A 32 -9.38 -27.40 39.23
CA GLY A 32 -10.46 -27.25 38.26
C GLY A 32 -9.95 -26.52 37.03
N ASN A 33 -9.12 -27.20 36.23
CA ASN A 33 -8.44 -26.62 35.07
C ASN A 33 -9.41 -26.49 33.88
N ALA A 34 -10.43 -25.63 34.02
CA ALA A 34 -11.20 -25.13 32.90
C ALA A 34 -10.32 -24.09 32.19
N ARG A 35 -9.65 -24.51 31.11
CA ARG A 35 -9.04 -23.58 30.15
C ARG A 35 -10.17 -22.74 29.55
N SER A 36 -10.49 -21.63 30.21
CA SER A 36 -11.25 -20.53 29.63
C SER A 36 -10.32 -19.90 28.60
N GLY A 37 -10.25 -20.51 27.42
CA GLY A 37 -9.71 -19.87 26.24
C GLY A 37 -10.57 -18.66 25.99
N SER A 38 -10.12 -17.50 26.46
CA SER A 38 -10.63 -16.20 26.05
C SER A 38 -10.32 -16.07 24.57
N SER A 39 -11.14 -16.69 23.71
CA SER A 39 -11.28 -16.26 22.33
C SER A 39 -11.79 -14.84 22.43
N THR A 40 -10.87 -13.88 22.31
CA THR A 40 -11.20 -12.49 22.03
C THR A 40 -11.99 -12.51 20.73
N ASP A 41 -13.31 -12.66 20.83
CA ASP A 41 -14.23 -12.43 19.73
C ASP A 41 -14.03 -10.98 19.34
N ALA A 42 -13.28 -10.77 18.26
CA ALA A 42 -13.15 -9.45 17.66
C ALA A 42 -14.58 -8.96 17.37
N SER A 43 -14.95 -7.82 17.96
CA SER A 43 -16.29 -7.29 17.80
C SER A 43 -16.49 -6.81 16.37
N LEU A 44 -17.25 -7.57 15.59
CA LEU A 44 -17.60 -7.20 14.22
C LEU A 44 -18.41 -5.90 14.20
N HIS A 45 -18.03 -4.97 13.32
CA HIS A 45 -18.72 -3.71 13.12
C HIS A 45 -19.00 -3.47 11.64
N ALA A 46 -20.13 -2.82 11.33
CA ALA A 46 -20.45 -2.45 9.96
C ALA A 46 -19.39 -1.47 9.43
N CYS A 47 -18.96 -1.67 8.18
CA CYS A 47 -17.91 -0.87 7.57
C CYS A 47 -18.13 -0.69 6.06
N SER A 48 -17.40 0.27 5.47
CA SER A 48 -17.34 0.52 4.03
C SER A 48 -15.94 0.21 3.52
N PRO A 49 -15.56 -1.07 3.30
CA PRO A 49 -14.17 -1.41 2.97
C PRO A 49 -13.73 -0.89 1.60
N LEU A 50 -14.68 -0.46 0.76
CA LEU A 50 -14.42 0.13 -0.55
C LEU A 50 -14.21 1.65 -0.48
N GLU A 51 -14.64 2.30 0.62
CA GLU A 51 -14.37 3.71 0.85
C GLU A 51 -12.95 3.87 1.38
N GLY A 52 -12.07 4.42 0.53
CA GLY A 52 -10.68 4.61 0.89
C GLY A 52 -10.48 5.68 1.95
N ALA A 53 -9.74 5.35 3.02
CA ALA A 53 -9.26 6.34 3.95
C ALA A 53 -7.98 7.00 3.41
N THR A 54 -7.86 8.32 3.54
CA THR A 54 -6.59 8.99 3.26
C THR A 54 -5.67 8.79 4.46
N GLN A 55 -4.58 8.06 4.26
CA GLN A 55 -3.57 7.86 5.30
C GLN A 55 -2.54 9.00 5.29
N PRO A 56 -2.01 9.41 6.47
CA PRO A 56 -0.86 10.29 6.53
C PRO A 56 0.31 9.75 5.70
N ILE A 57 1.10 10.66 5.13
CA ILE A 57 2.25 10.31 4.30
C ILE A 57 3.43 11.22 4.63
N ALA A 58 4.64 10.67 4.52
CA ALA A 58 5.90 11.40 4.59
C ALA A 58 6.72 11.15 3.32
N LEU A 59 7.54 12.13 2.94
CA LEU A 59 8.61 11.92 1.96
C LEU A 59 9.68 11.00 2.60
N GLU A 60 10.28 10.15 1.78
CA GLU A 60 11.39 9.28 2.15
C GLU A 60 12.65 9.76 1.43
N VAL A 61 13.04 9.11 0.33
CA VAL A 61 14.22 9.49 -0.45
C VAL A 61 13.79 10.33 -1.65
N VAL A 62 13.97 11.64 -1.58
CA VAL A 62 13.73 12.53 -2.71
C VAL A 62 14.82 12.33 -3.77
N VAL A 63 14.41 11.78 -4.91
CA VAL A 63 15.26 11.51 -6.08
C VAL A 63 15.51 12.80 -6.88
N GLY A 64 14.50 13.66 -6.96
CA GLY A 64 14.60 14.94 -7.63
C GLY A 64 13.41 15.83 -7.31
N ALA A 65 13.66 17.13 -7.18
CA ALA A 65 12.62 18.14 -7.05
C ALA A 65 12.91 19.28 -8.02
N GLY A 66 11.89 19.71 -8.75
CA GLY A 66 12.01 20.69 -9.80
C GLY A 66 10.80 21.60 -9.88
N ARG A 67 11.05 22.89 -10.10
CA ARG A 67 10.01 23.90 -10.31
C ARG A 67 9.88 24.20 -11.80
N HIS A 68 8.66 24.13 -12.29
CA HIS A 68 8.32 24.54 -13.65
C HIS A 68 8.20 26.07 -13.73
N ALA A 69 8.30 26.63 -14.94
CA ALA A 69 8.25 28.08 -15.16
C ALA A 69 6.92 28.73 -14.73
N ASP A 70 5.83 27.97 -14.66
CA ASP A 70 4.53 28.41 -14.13
C ASP A 70 4.45 28.39 -12.58
N GLY A 71 5.54 28.03 -11.91
CA GLY A 71 5.63 27.95 -10.45
C GLY A 71 5.28 26.59 -9.87
N THR A 72 4.74 25.65 -10.67
CA THR A 72 4.39 24.30 -10.22
C THR A 72 5.64 23.56 -9.76
N LEU A 73 5.61 23.05 -8.53
CA LEU A 73 6.66 22.22 -7.97
C LEU A 73 6.32 20.75 -8.15
N TYR A 74 7.29 19.99 -8.66
CA TYR A 74 7.23 18.54 -8.81
C TYR A 74 8.30 17.92 -7.91
N VAL A 75 7.91 16.91 -7.13
CA VAL A 75 8.82 16.14 -6.28
C VAL A 75 8.69 14.67 -6.64
N LEU A 76 9.78 14.06 -7.07
CA LEU A 76 9.93 12.62 -7.25
C LEU A 76 10.63 12.05 -6.03
N ASP A 77 9.95 11.13 -5.38
CA ASP A 77 10.36 10.47 -4.15
C ASP A 77 10.37 8.95 -4.34
N LYS A 78 11.21 8.25 -3.57
CA LYS A 78 11.34 6.80 -3.57
C LYS A 78 11.10 6.25 -2.16
N ALA A 79 10.07 5.40 -2.04
CA ALA A 79 9.70 4.70 -0.81
C ALA A 79 9.85 3.19 -1.01
N GLY A 80 10.84 2.60 -0.34
CA GLY A 80 11.28 1.24 -0.67
C GLY A 80 11.64 1.09 -2.16
N SER A 81 10.91 0.21 -2.86
CA SER A 81 11.06 0.01 -4.31
C SER A 81 10.16 0.89 -5.17
N ASN A 82 9.23 1.65 -4.58
CA ASN A 82 8.19 2.37 -5.30
C ASN A 82 8.55 3.84 -5.53
N HIS A 83 8.27 4.34 -6.73
CA HIS A 83 8.38 5.77 -7.05
C HIS A 83 7.05 6.48 -6.76
N ARG A 84 7.12 7.64 -6.12
CA ARG A 84 5.98 8.48 -5.77
C ARG A 84 6.18 9.88 -6.34
N VAL A 85 5.12 10.44 -6.92
CA VAL A 85 5.12 11.81 -7.45
C VAL A 85 4.23 12.69 -6.58
N PHE A 86 4.74 13.86 -6.22
CA PHE A 86 3.99 14.91 -5.56
C PHE A 86 4.05 16.18 -6.41
N VAL A 87 2.91 16.87 -6.50
CA VAL A 87 2.76 18.11 -7.26
C VAL A 87 2.22 19.20 -6.33
N SER A 88 2.76 20.41 -6.42
CA SER A 88 2.22 21.52 -5.63
C SER A 88 0.81 21.86 -6.05
N GLU A 89 -0.10 21.88 -5.09
CA GLU A 89 -1.52 22.18 -5.29
C GLU A 89 -2.06 22.75 -3.98
N GLY A 90 -2.86 23.81 -4.00
CA GLY A 90 -3.54 24.35 -2.81
C GLY A 90 -2.63 24.59 -1.60
N GLY A 91 -1.42 25.12 -1.80
CA GLY A 91 -0.45 25.43 -0.74
C GLY A 91 0.28 24.23 -0.11
N GLY A 92 0.13 23.03 -0.68
CA GLY A 92 0.82 21.83 -0.22
C GLY A 92 1.28 20.96 -1.38
N LEU A 93 1.73 19.75 -1.08
CA LEU A 93 2.14 18.74 -2.05
C LEU A 93 1.09 17.63 -2.11
N GLN A 94 0.38 17.56 -3.24
CA GLN A 94 -0.59 16.50 -3.50
C GLN A 94 0.11 15.35 -4.22
N ARG A 95 0.05 14.17 -3.62
CA ARG A 95 0.50 12.94 -4.26
C ARG A 95 -0.36 12.62 -5.48
N LYS A 96 0.27 12.16 -6.55
CA LYS A 96 -0.36 11.67 -7.78
C LYS A 96 -0.06 10.19 -7.97
N LYS A 97 -1.01 9.46 -8.57
CA LYS A 97 -0.87 8.03 -8.83
C LYS A 97 0.12 7.83 -9.98
N VAL A 98 1.15 7.04 -9.72
CA VAL A 98 2.13 6.65 -10.74
C VAL A 98 1.60 5.42 -11.46
N ALA A 99 1.39 5.53 -12.76
CA ALA A 99 0.92 4.43 -13.61
C ALA A 99 2.07 3.50 -14.03
N GLY A 100 3.28 4.04 -14.14
CA GLY A 100 4.46 3.29 -14.52
C GLY A 100 5.74 4.06 -14.21
N SER A 101 6.83 3.31 -14.06
CA SER A 101 8.17 3.88 -13.91
C SER A 101 9.20 3.06 -14.67
N GLY A 102 10.20 3.73 -15.23
CA GLY A 102 11.38 3.13 -15.85
C GLY A 102 12.65 3.75 -15.28
N GLU A 103 13.59 2.91 -14.86
CA GLU A 103 14.93 3.32 -14.42
C GLU A 103 15.95 2.83 -15.45
N GLY A 104 16.80 3.74 -15.90
CA GLY A 104 17.93 3.49 -16.81
C GLY A 104 19.22 4.00 -16.21
N GLU A 105 20.33 3.85 -16.93
CA GLU A 105 21.63 4.34 -16.47
C GLU A 105 21.58 5.85 -16.23
N GLY A 106 21.62 6.24 -14.94
CA GLY A 106 21.55 7.64 -14.52
C GLY A 106 20.24 8.35 -14.82
N SER A 107 19.12 7.64 -15.07
CA SER A 107 17.83 8.32 -15.26
C SER A 107 16.63 7.53 -14.73
N ILE A 108 15.62 8.25 -14.25
CA ILE A 108 14.32 7.70 -13.84
C ILE A 108 13.24 8.48 -14.58
N THR A 109 12.32 7.76 -15.22
CA THR A 109 11.09 8.32 -15.81
C THR A 109 9.88 7.72 -15.10
N VAL A 110 8.90 8.55 -14.76
CA VAL A 110 7.62 8.13 -14.16
C VAL A 110 6.46 8.73 -14.94
N GLU A 111 5.36 7.99 -15.04
CA GLU A 111 4.16 8.39 -15.77
C GLU A 111 2.98 8.57 -14.81
N VAL A 112 2.24 9.65 -14.98
CA VAL A 112 1.04 10.01 -14.22
C VAL A 112 -0.09 10.23 -15.22
N LEU A 113 -1.00 9.25 -15.31
CA LEU A 113 -2.04 9.22 -16.35
C LEU A 113 -3.39 9.80 -15.89
N GLU A 114 -3.65 9.83 -14.58
CA GLU A 114 -4.95 10.26 -14.02
C GLU A 114 -5.09 11.79 -13.90
N THR A 115 -4.21 12.56 -14.52
CA THR A 115 -4.33 14.02 -14.63
C THR A 115 -4.78 14.43 -16.02
N VAL A 116 -5.33 15.64 -16.15
CA VAL A 116 -5.73 16.22 -17.44
C VAL A 116 -4.97 17.54 -17.64
N PRO A 117 -3.96 17.58 -18.54
CA PRO A 117 -3.42 16.45 -19.30
C PRO A 117 -2.64 15.45 -18.43
N PRO A 118 -2.43 14.20 -18.89
CA PRO A 118 -1.47 13.29 -18.28
C PRO A 118 -0.07 13.90 -18.39
N PHE A 119 0.87 13.46 -17.55
CA PHE A 119 2.25 13.92 -17.66
C PHE A 119 3.25 12.84 -17.25
N SER A 120 4.48 13.02 -17.70
CA SER A 120 5.63 12.22 -17.28
C SER A 120 6.70 13.12 -16.68
N LEU A 121 7.35 12.65 -15.62
CA LEU A 121 8.53 13.29 -15.06
C LEU A 121 9.76 12.46 -15.38
N LYS A 122 10.86 13.14 -15.67
CA LYS A 122 12.17 12.52 -15.82
C LYS A 122 13.18 13.22 -14.95
N VAL A 123 14.00 12.45 -14.24
CA VAL A 123 15.18 12.91 -13.52
C VAL A 123 16.40 12.26 -14.14
N GLU A 124 17.40 13.05 -14.50
CA GLU A 124 18.72 12.59 -14.90
C GLU A 124 19.71 12.90 -13.76
N SER A 125 20.46 11.88 -13.35
CA SER A 125 21.30 11.90 -12.16
C SER A 125 22.70 11.37 -12.44
N THR A 126 23.69 11.86 -11.70
CA THR A 126 25.05 11.32 -11.68
C THR A 126 25.39 10.91 -10.27
N ASN A 127 25.71 9.63 -10.04
CA ASN A 127 25.99 9.07 -8.72
C ASN A 127 24.87 9.35 -7.70
N GLY A 128 23.61 9.21 -8.14
CA GLY A 128 22.42 9.47 -7.31
C GLY A 128 22.10 10.95 -7.07
N VAL A 129 22.91 11.89 -7.57
CA VAL A 129 22.65 13.33 -7.44
C VAL A 129 21.90 13.83 -8.68
N PRO A 130 20.69 14.41 -8.54
CA PRO A 130 19.94 14.95 -9.67
C PRO A 130 20.72 16.09 -10.34
N LYS A 131 20.80 16.03 -11.66
CA LYS A 131 21.46 17.02 -12.53
C LYS A 131 20.48 17.75 -13.42
N ARG A 132 19.43 17.06 -13.89
CA ARG A 132 18.36 17.65 -14.69
C ARG A 132 17.04 17.02 -14.29
N MET A 133 15.97 17.80 -14.36
CA MET A 133 14.62 17.30 -14.23
C MET A 133 13.76 17.95 -15.32
N GLY A 134 12.81 17.18 -15.85
CA GLY A 134 11.88 17.68 -16.85
C GLY A 134 10.49 17.13 -16.66
N VAL A 135 9.51 17.82 -17.23
CA VAL A 135 8.12 17.38 -17.33
C VAL A 135 7.69 17.35 -18.78
N PHE A 136 7.05 16.26 -19.20
CA PHE A 136 6.36 16.18 -20.49
C PHE A 136 4.86 16.12 -20.22
N ARG A 137 4.07 17.01 -20.81
CA ARG A 137 2.61 17.03 -20.68
C ARG A 137 1.97 16.41 -21.92
N GLY A 138 1.16 15.39 -21.72
CA GLY A 138 0.59 14.54 -22.75
C GLY A 138 1.00 13.08 -22.57
N GLU A 139 0.45 12.20 -23.39
CA GLU A 139 0.81 10.79 -23.43
C GLU A 139 2.15 10.59 -24.14
N LEU A 140 3.04 9.80 -23.54
CA LEU A 140 4.25 9.36 -24.22
C LEU A 140 3.93 8.14 -25.08
N ASN A 141 4.34 8.18 -26.34
CA ASN A 141 4.33 7.00 -27.22
C ASN A 141 5.57 6.10 -26.99
N ASP A 142 6.55 6.58 -26.22
CA ASP A 142 7.82 5.93 -25.91
C ASP A 142 8.00 5.86 -24.38
N LYS A 143 8.87 4.98 -23.87
CA LYS A 143 9.09 4.85 -22.41
C LYS A 143 9.85 6.01 -21.75
N THR A 144 10.25 7.04 -22.52
CA THR A 144 11.07 8.16 -22.04
C THR A 144 10.94 9.38 -22.95
N PHE A 145 11.52 10.50 -22.52
CA PHE A 145 11.64 11.72 -23.31
C PHE A 145 12.97 12.44 -23.06
N GLU A 146 13.33 13.35 -23.96
CA GLU A 146 14.47 14.24 -23.78
C GLU A 146 14.06 15.52 -23.05
N ILE A 147 14.73 15.81 -21.92
CA ILE A 147 14.55 17.05 -21.15
C ILE A 147 15.05 18.22 -22.00
N GLY A 148 14.25 19.27 -22.17
CA GLY A 148 14.56 20.43 -23.01
C GLY A 148 14.37 20.22 -24.51
N GLY A 149 14.10 18.98 -24.95
CA GLY A 149 13.68 18.67 -26.30
C GLY A 149 12.15 18.68 -26.38
N ARG A 150 11.54 17.53 -26.07
CA ARG A 150 10.08 17.38 -26.02
C ARG A 150 9.47 17.79 -24.68
N GLY A 151 10.21 17.61 -23.58
CA GLY A 151 9.76 17.97 -22.24
C GLY A 151 10.33 19.30 -21.79
N ASP A 152 9.57 20.03 -20.98
CA ASP A 152 10.00 21.28 -20.37
C ASP A 152 11.10 21.01 -19.32
N VAL A 153 12.09 21.90 -19.26
CA VAL A 153 13.14 21.84 -18.23
C VAL A 153 12.57 22.39 -16.92
N LEU A 154 12.75 21.67 -15.82
CA LEU A 154 12.47 22.15 -14.48
C LEU A 154 13.73 22.73 -13.84
N GLU A 155 13.58 23.85 -13.14
CA GLU A 155 14.62 24.37 -12.26
C GLU A 155 14.75 23.44 -11.06
N LEU A 156 15.90 22.81 -10.88
CA LEU A 156 16.14 21.99 -9.69
C LEU A 156 16.13 22.85 -8.43
N VAL A 157 15.41 22.39 -7.41
CA VAL A 157 15.29 23.09 -6.13
C VAL A 157 15.80 22.22 -4.98
N ASP A 158 16.30 22.87 -3.92
CA ASP A 158 16.71 22.19 -2.70
C ASP A 158 15.52 21.89 -1.77
N ALA A 159 15.79 21.15 -0.69
CA ALA A 159 14.78 20.71 0.27
C ALA A 159 14.00 21.84 0.94
N SER A 160 14.58 23.03 1.10
CA SER A 160 13.87 24.16 1.72
C SER A 160 12.64 24.60 0.93
N ALA A 161 12.60 24.31 -0.38
CA ALA A 161 11.48 24.63 -1.25
C ALA A 161 10.23 23.75 -1.03
N TYR A 162 10.38 22.56 -0.41
CA TYR A 162 9.27 21.61 -0.23
C TYR A 162 9.12 21.02 1.16
N ALA A 163 10.17 21.01 2.00
CA ALA A 163 10.17 20.27 3.26
C ALA A 163 9.13 20.77 4.28
N SER A 164 8.70 22.02 4.18
CA SER A 164 7.67 22.62 5.05
C SER A 164 6.26 22.54 4.47
N LEU A 165 6.10 22.06 3.23
CA LEU A 165 4.78 21.99 2.59
C LEU A 165 3.98 20.81 3.16
N PRO A 166 2.70 21.02 3.53
CA PRO A 166 1.83 19.92 3.93
C PRO A 166 1.71 18.88 2.81
N LEU A 167 1.89 17.61 3.16
CA LEU A 167 1.71 16.49 2.24
C LEU A 167 0.27 16.00 2.30
N ARG A 168 -0.30 15.77 1.12
CA ARG A 168 -1.61 15.13 0.95
C ARG A 168 -1.44 13.84 0.16
N ASN A 169 -1.83 12.73 0.77
CA ASN A 169 -1.83 11.44 0.10
C ASN A 169 -3.02 11.31 -0.87
N ILE A 170 -3.03 10.27 -1.68
CA ILE A 170 -4.20 9.86 -2.45
C ILE A 170 -5.14 9.14 -1.47
N PRO A 171 -6.47 9.33 -1.55
CA PRO A 171 -7.41 8.49 -0.81
C PRO A 171 -7.13 7.02 -1.12
N GLY A 172 -6.93 6.20 -0.08
CA GLY A 172 -6.60 4.78 -0.23
C GLY A 172 -7.80 3.95 -0.67
N ALA A 173 -8.39 4.27 -1.82
CA ALA A 173 -9.53 3.54 -2.36
C ALA A 173 -9.16 2.06 -2.48
N ALA A 174 -10.06 1.18 -2.02
CA ALA A 174 -9.85 -0.24 -2.18
C ALA A 174 -10.33 -0.66 -3.57
N HIS A 175 -9.48 -1.42 -4.26
CA HIS A 175 -9.82 -2.12 -5.47
C HIS A 175 -10.38 -3.50 -5.12
N VAL A 176 -11.55 -3.85 -5.68
CA VAL A 176 -12.04 -5.23 -5.65
C VAL A 176 -11.27 -6.02 -6.70
N GLU A 177 -10.29 -6.80 -6.23
CA GLU A 177 -9.45 -7.63 -7.06
C GLU A 177 -10.20 -8.88 -7.54
N TYR A 178 -10.94 -9.51 -6.63
CA TYR A 178 -11.73 -10.70 -6.92
C TYR A 178 -13.11 -10.60 -6.28
N ASP A 179 -14.09 -11.10 -7.01
CA ASP A 179 -15.47 -11.20 -6.57
C ASP A 179 -16.05 -12.46 -7.18
N ALA A 180 -16.43 -13.42 -6.35
CA ALA A 180 -16.98 -14.68 -6.83
C ALA A 180 -18.04 -15.26 -5.88
N SER A 181 -18.98 -16.00 -6.46
CA SER A 181 -20.11 -16.62 -5.76
C SER A 181 -19.96 -18.13 -5.70
N ARG A 182 -20.34 -18.72 -4.56
CA ARG A 182 -20.52 -20.16 -4.37
C ARG A 182 -21.91 -20.58 -4.85
N SER A 183 -22.09 -21.87 -5.11
CA SER A 183 -23.40 -22.43 -5.50
C SER A 183 -24.46 -22.33 -4.39
N ASN A 184 -24.04 -22.24 -3.13
CA ASN A 184 -24.91 -22.09 -1.96
C ASN A 184 -25.36 -20.64 -1.71
N GLY A 185 -24.91 -19.67 -2.52
CA GLY A 185 -25.24 -18.25 -2.40
C GLY A 185 -24.29 -17.42 -1.53
N ASP A 186 -23.30 -18.03 -0.88
CA ASP A 186 -22.20 -17.31 -0.25
C ASP A 186 -21.31 -16.67 -1.32
N ARG A 187 -20.57 -15.64 -0.90
CA ARG A 187 -19.70 -14.85 -1.76
C ARG A 187 -18.33 -14.69 -1.11
N ILE A 188 -17.31 -14.63 -1.95
CA ILE A 188 -15.96 -14.19 -1.59
C ILE A 188 -15.68 -12.88 -2.32
N VAL A 189 -15.25 -11.87 -1.57
CA VAL A 189 -14.76 -10.60 -2.10
C VAL A 189 -13.37 -10.35 -1.57
N VAL A 190 -12.42 -10.17 -2.47
CA VAL A 190 -11.02 -9.87 -2.14
C VAL A 190 -10.76 -8.43 -2.55
N THR A 191 -10.29 -7.65 -1.59
CA THR A 191 -9.95 -6.25 -1.81
C THR A 191 -8.49 -5.99 -1.50
N ARG A 192 -7.91 -4.99 -2.13
CA ARG A 192 -6.59 -4.46 -1.80
C ARG A 192 -6.58 -2.94 -2.02
N PRO A 193 -5.66 -2.18 -1.42
CA PRO A 193 -5.46 -0.80 -1.82
C PRO A 193 -5.14 -0.68 -3.32
N ASP A 194 -5.63 0.38 -3.94
CA ASP A 194 -5.38 0.66 -5.36
C ASP A 194 -3.93 1.10 -5.62
N THR A 195 -3.25 1.61 -4.59
CA THR A 195 -1.85 2.09 -4.64
C THR A 195 -1.04 1.59 -3.45
N ASP A 196 0.27 1.35 -3.66
CA ASP A 196 1.26 0.98 -2.63
C ASP A 196 0.93 -0.23 -1.75
N TRP A 197 0.17 -1.17 -2.29
CA TRP A 197 -0.20 -2.35 -1.53
C TRP A 197 0.89 -3.41 -1.59
N THR A 198 1.00 -4.18 -0.52
CA THR A 198 1.70 -5.46 -0.47
C THR A 198 0.68 -6.58 -0.23
N TYR A 199 1.13 -7.84 -0.28
CA TYR A 199 0.23 -8.98 -0.09
C TYR A 199 -0.45 -9.00 1.29
N GLU A 200 0.18 -8.38 2.27
CA GLU A 200 -0.34 -8.20 3.63
C GLU A 200 -1.51 -7.21 3.71
N ASP A 201 -1.68 -6.34 2.70
CA ASP A 201 -2.80 -5.40 2.62
C ASP A 201 -4.05 -6.01 1.98
N VAL A 202 -3.98 -7.26 1.52
CA VAL A 202 -5.12 -7.98 0.96
C VAL A 202 -6.10 -8.31 2.08
N ARG A 203 -7.36 -7.98 1.85
CA ARG A 203 -8.47 -8.27 2.76
C ARG A 203 -9.45 -9.20 2.07
N VAL A 204 -9.96 -10.18 2.82
CA VAL A 204 -10.96 -11.15 2.34
C VAL A 204 -12.24 -10.96 3.11
N PHE A 205 -13.35 -10.82 2.40
CA PHE A 205 -14.69 -10.85 2.95
C PHE A 205 -15.41 -12.09 2.46
N TYR A 206 -16.03 -12.82 3.37
CA TYR A 206 -16.66 -14.09 3.05
C TYR A 206 -17.96 -14.32 3.82
N GLY A 207 -19.02 -14.69 3.09
CA GLY A 207 -20.32 -15.05 3.65
C GLY A 207 -21.49 -14.69 2.73
N ALA A 208 -22.70 -14.65 3.27
CA ALA A 208 -23.89 -14.25 2.54
C ALA A 208 -23.85 -12.76 2.18
N ARG A 209 -24.55 -12.36 1.11
CA ARG A 209 -24.54 -10.96 0.60
C ARG A 209 -24.89 -9.90 1.65
N ALA A 210 -25.82 -10.22 2.55
CA ALA A 210 -26.25 -9.33 3.65
C ALA A 210 -25.32 -9.36 4.87
N ARG A 211 -24.25 -10.18 4.85
CA ARG A 211 -23.33 -10.38 5.96
C ARG A 211 -21.95 -10.86 5.47
N MET A 212 -21.26 -9.98 4.75
CA MET A 212 -19.90 -10.19 4.29
C MET A 212 -18.92 -9.89 5.44
N VAL A 213 -18.44 -10.94 6.11
CA VAL A 213 -17.54 -10.81 7.26
C VAL A 213 -16.10 -10.84 6.79
N GLU A 214 -15.30 -9.87 7.25
CA GLU A 214 -13.85 -9.87 7.06
C GLU A 214 -13.22 -11.09 7.74
N ARG A 215 -12.37 -11.80 7.00
CA ARG A 215 -11.70 -13.02 7.44
C ARG A 215 -10.20 -12.78 7.58
N PRO A 216 -9.56 -13.26 8.66
CA PRO A 216 -8.11 -13.17 8.79
C PRO A 216 -7.42 -13.86 7.61
N VAL A 217 -6.57 -13.14 6.92
CA VAL A 217 -5.74 -13.68 5.84
C VAL A 217 -4.48 -14.29 6.45
N VAL A 218 -4.17 -15.53 6.05
CA VAL A 218 -3.01 -16.29 6.52
C VAL A 218 -1.84 -16.13 5.55
N ASP A 219 -2.12 -16.30 4.25
CA ASP A 219 -1.11 -16.23 3.19
C ASP A 219 -1.75 -15.75 1.89
N VAL A 220 -0.98 -14.99 1.12
CA VAL A 220 -1.30 -14.65 -0.26
C VAL A 220 -0.05 -14.88 -1.11
N SER A 221 -0.19 -15.71 -2.14
CA SER A 221 0.88 -15.96 -3.09
C SER A 221 0.39 -15.82 -4.53
N ARG A 222 1.30 -15.41 -5.42
CA ARG A 222 0.97 -15.07 -6.81
C ARG A 222 1.97 -15.64 -7.79
N GLY A 223 1.44 -16.19 -8.88
CA GLY A 223 2.17 -16.66 -10.05
C GLY A 223 1.28 -16.58 -11.29
N SER A 224 1.06 -17.71 -11.98
CA SER A 224 0.01 -17.82 -13.02
C SER A 224 -1.40 -17.74 -12.44
N SER A 225 -1.55 -17.97 -11.13
CA SER A 225 -2.78 -17.82 -10.35
C SER A 225 -2.45 -17.07 -9.06
N THR A 226 -3.47 -16.52 -8.41
CA THR A 226 -3.40 -16.01 -7.04
C THR A 226 -4.00 -17.03 -6.11
N TYR A 227 -3.27 -17.43 -5.08
CA TYR A 227 -3.72 -18.30 -4.01
C TYR A 227 -3.86 -17.48 -2.74
N ILE A 228 -5.00 -17.62 -2.06
CA ILE A 228 -5.31 -16.89 -0.84
C ILE A 228 -5.76 -17.90 0.21
N THR A 229 -5.03 -17.97 1.30
CA THR A 229 -5.37 -18.79 2.46
C THR A 229 -5.92 -17.86 3.55
N PHE A 230 -7.09 -18.19 4.11
CA PHE A 230 -7.77 -17.37 5.11
C PHE A 230 -8.54 -18.22 6.11
N MET A 231 -8.89 -17.65 7.26
CA MET A 231 -9.58 -18.36 8.33
C MET A 231 -11.08 -18.06 8.36
N VAL A 232 -11.90 -19.10 8.41
CA VAL A 232 -13.33 -19.01 8.70
C VAL A 232 -13.58 -19.80 9.98
N ASP A 233 -13.95 -19.11 11.05
CA ASP A 233 -14.34 -19.72 12.33
C ASP A 233 -13.29 -20.73 12.87
N GLY A 234 -12.00 -20.44 12.65
CA GLY A 234 -10.88 -21.27 13.09
C GLY A 234 -10.48 -22.39 12.11
N VAL A 235 -11.16 -22.52 10.98
CA VAL A 235 -10.85 -23.47 9.90
C VAL A 235 -10.16 -22.74 8.74
N GLU A 236 -9.14 -23.36 8.17
CA GLU A 236 -8.42 -22.81 7.01
C GLU A 236 -9.20 -23.05 5.72
N HIS A 237 -9.38 -21.99 4.94
CA HIS A 237 -9.97 -22.01 3.60
C HIS A 237 -8.93 -21.54 2.59
N LYS A 238 -8.99 -22.07 1.37
CA LYS A 238 -8.08 -21.69 0.29
C LYS A 238 -8.86 -21.32 -0.97
N ALA A 239 -8.73 -20.07 -1.40
CA ALA A 239 -9.26 -19.60 -2.67
C ALA A 239 -8.15 -19.55 -3.72
N THR A 240 -8.47 -19.96 -4.95
CA THR A 240 -7.59 -19.83 -6.11
C THR A 240 -8.29 -19.02 -7.18
N PHE A 241 -7.62 -17.99 -7.69
CA PHE A 241 -8.11 -17.17 -8.81
C PHE A 241 -7.07 -17.18 -9.92
N GLN A 242 -7.49 -17.43 -11.16
CA GLN A 242 -6.58 -17.34 -12.30
C GLN A 242 -6.13 -15.88 -12.53
N SER A 243 -4.91 -15.72 -13.04
CA SER A 243 -4.43 -14.40 -13.48
C SER A 243 -5.35 -13.85 -14.58
N SER A 244 -5.51 -12.53 -14.62
CA SER A 244 -6.26 -11.84 -15.67
C SER A 244 -5.68 -12.05 -17.08
N MET A 245 -4.44 -12.53 -17.18
CA MET A 245 -3.81 -12.92 -18.44
C MET A 245 -4.23 -14.32 -18.93
N SER A 246 -4.88 -15.12 -18.10
CA SER A 246 -5.43 -16.42 -18.50
C SER A 246 -6.77 -16.23 -19.21
N SER A 247 -7.01 -17.00 -20.27
CA SER A 247 -8.33 -17.12 -20.88
C SER A 247 -9.30 -17.96 -20.04
N SER A 248 -8.82 -18.63 -18.99
CA SER A 248 -9.66 -19.39 -18.06
C SER A 248 -10.09 -18.54 -16.87
N THR A 249 -11.37 -18.58 -16.56
CA THR A 249 -11.99 -17.88 -15.41
C THR A 249 -12.20 -18.81 -14.22
N ASN A 250 -11.46 -19.92 -14.17
CA ASN A 250 -11.63 -20.95 -13.15
C ASN A 250 -11.18 -20.42 -11.79
N ALA A 251 -12.13 -19.98 -10.99
CA ALA A 251 -11.92 -19.71 -9.58
C ALA A 251 -12.37 -20.94 -8.77
N THR A 252 -11.63 -21.32 -7.75
CA THR A 252 -11.99 -22.42 -6.85
C THR A 252 -11.87 -22.00 -5.40
N LEU A 253 -12.64 -22.67 -4.54
CA LEU A 253 -12.55 -22.58 -3.10
C LEU A 253 -12.43 -23.99 -2.53
N THR A 254 -11.38 -24.24 -1.77
CA THR A 254 -11.30 -25.40 -0.87
C THR A 254 -11.81 -24.97 0.50
N ALA A 255 -12.92 -25.56 0.93
CA ALA A 255 -13.54 -25.35 2.23
C ALA A 255 -13.83 -26.71 2.85
N ASP A 256 -13.49 -26.91 4.14
CA ASP A 256 -13.73 -28.18 4.85
C ASP A 256 -13.13 -29.42 4.15
N GLY A 257 -12.05 -29.23 3.38
CA GLY A 257 -11.38 -30.29 2.61
C GLY A 257 -12.02 -30.62 1.25
N GLU A 258 -13.13 -29.96 0.89
CA GLU A 258 -13.78 -30.10 -0.41
C GLU A 258 -13.46 -28.91 -1.32
N GLU A 259 -13.09 -29.17 -2.56
CA GLU A 259 -12.89 -28.14 -3.58
C GLU A 259 -14.15 -27.97 -4.41
N GLU A 260 -14.58 -26.72 -4.57
CA GLU A 260 -15.67 -26.34 -5.46
C GLU A 260 -15.27 -25.21 -6.41
N GLY A 261 -15.95 -25.14 -7.56
CA GLY A 261 -15.84 -24.04 -8.50
C GLY A 261 -16.63 -22.82 -8.05
N LEU A 262 -16.06 -21.64 -8.24
CA LEU A 262 -16.70 -20.35 -7.98
C LEU A 262 -17.14 -19.67 -9.28
N LEU A 263 -18.26 -18.96 -9.24
CA LEU A 263 -18.72 -18.10 -10.33
C LEU A 263 -18.17 -16.68 -10.16
N VAL A 264 -17.23 -16.26 -11.01
CA VAL A 264 -16.66 -14.91 -10.96
C VAL A 264 -17.69 -13.85 -11.40
N ASN A 265 -17.87 -12.82 -10.59
CA ASN A 265 -18.81 -11.72 -10.82
C ASN A 265 -18.06 -10.47 -11.34
N TYR A 266 -18.19 -10.17 -12.64
CA TYR A 266 -17.47 -9.04 -13.25
C TYR A 266 -18.15 -7.69 -13.07
N ASP A 267 -19.49 -7.69 -13.02
CA ASP A 267 -20.29 -6.45 -13.08
C ASP A 267 -20.55 -5.85 -11.69
N ASP A 268 -20.69 -6.70 -10.68
CA ASP A 268 -21.09 -6.26 -9.34
C ASP A 268 -19.91 -5.70 -8.52
N ARG A 269 -18.69 -6.24 -8.67
CA ARG A 269 -17.45 -5.86 -7.94
C ARG A 269 -17.70 -5.37 -6.49
N GLY A 270 -18.36 -6.19 -5.68
CA GLY A 270 -18.64 -5.90 -4.27
C GLY A 270 -19.76 -4.89 -3.99
N VAL A 271 -20.37 -4.28 -5.00
CA VAL A 271 -21.48 -3.33 -4.85
C VAL A 271 -22.74 -4.03 -4.32
N GLY A 272 -23.47 -3.34 -3.44
CA GLY A 272 -24.73 -3.84 -2.86
C GLY A 272 -24.54 -4.94 -1.80
N LEU A 273 -23.34 -5.07 -1.25
CA LEU A 273 -23.01 -5.97 -0.15
C LEU A 273 -22.98 -5.24 1.19
N SER A 274 -23.29 -5.95 2.27
CA SER A 274 -23.18 -5.42 3.65
C SER A 274 -21.93 -6.01 4.31
N TYR A 275 -20.94 -5.15 4.57
CA TYR A 275 -19.63 -5.56 5.08
C TYR A 275 -19.50 -5.37 6.58
N PHE A 276 -18.80 -6.31 7.21
CA PHE A 276 -18.48 -6.31 8.64
C PHE A 276 -16.99 -6.54 8.81
N CYS A 277 -16.29 -5.57 9.40
CA CYS A 277 -14.85 -5.58 9.59
C CYS A 277 -14.47 -6.09 10.99
N LEU A 278 -13.27 -6.66 11.10
CA LEU A 278 -12.68 -7.14 12.35
C LEU A 278 -12.14 -6.00 13.22
#